data_AF-A0A8S4SNU9-F1
#
_entry.id   AF-A0A8S4SNU9-F1
#
_cell.length_a   1.000
_cell.length_b   1.000
_cell.length_c   1.000
_cell.angle_alpha   90.00
_cell.angle_beta   90.00
_cell.angle_gamma   90.00
#
_symmetry.space_group_name_H-M   'P 1'
#
loop_
_entity.id
_entity.type
_entity.pdbx_description
1 polymer ?
#
loop_
_entity_poly.entity_id
_entity_poly.type
_entity_poly.pdbx_seq_one_letter_code
_entity_poly.pdbx_strand_id
1 'polypeptide(L)'
;MSSKRQYSIAVKVVTAVDGATILMLNGYAFTNPSPMSNGERWYCSGRIRWKCTVCLHVNDDYELVCISHEHAHSPPIMEIGADGLYAIAKQ
;
A
#
# COMPACT_ATOMS: atom_id res chain seq x y z
N MET A 1 -19.21 30.03 -4.11
CA MET A 1 -18.02 29.53 -3.39
C MET A 1 -17.96 28.04 -3.63
N SER A 2 -17.13 27.59 -4.57
CA SER A 2 -17.15 26.19 -5.05
C SER A 2 -16.68 25.24 -3.96
N SER A 3 -17.58 24.36 -3.49
CA SER A 3 -17.24 23.19 -2.67
C SER A 3 -16.18 22.38 -3.40
N LYS A 4 -14.93 22.45 -2.92
CA LYS A 4 -13.89 21.51 -3.33
C LYS A 4 -14.35 20.14 -2.81
N ARG A 5 -14.83 19.27 -3.70
CA ARG A 5 -14.97 17.85 -3.37
C ARG A 5 -13.56 17.33 -3.09
N GLN A 6 -13.24 17.17 -1.81
CA GLN A 6 -12.04 16.49 -1.36
C GLN A 6 -12.27 15.00 -1.64
N TYR A 7 -11.82 14.52 -2.80
CA TYR A 7 -11.82 13.09 -3.07
C TYR A 7 -10.64 12.49 -2.28
N SER A 8 -10.92 11.90 -1.12
CA SER A 8 -9.94 11.05 -0.44
C SER A 8 -9.87 9.72 -1.17
N ILE A 9 -8.65 9.28 -1.49
CA ILE A 9 -8.42 7.97 -2.11
C ILE A 9 -8.25 6.97 -0.95
N ALA A 10 -9.28 6.16 -0.70
CA ALA A 10 -9.16 5.06 0.25
C ALA A 10 -8.24 3.98 -0.33
N VAL A 11 -7.25 3.55 0.44
CA VAL A 11 -6.41 2.41 0.05
C VAL A 11 -7.09 1.11 0.44
N LYS A 12 -6.87 0.05 -0.34
CA LYS A 12 -7.44 -1.25 -0.01
C LYS A 12 -6.55 -1.94 1.03
N VAL A 13 -7.09 -2.14 2.23
CA VAL A 13 -6.44 -2.91 3.31
C VAL A 13 -6.77 -4.39 3.13
N VAL A 14 -5.75 -5.24 3.17
CA VAL A 14 -5.91 -6.70 3.07
C VAL A 14 -5.03 -7.42 4.09
N THR A 15 -5.37 -8.66 4.40
CA THR A 15 -4.60 -9.53 5.29
C THR A 15 -3.86 -10.58 4.48
N ALA A 16 -2.58 -10.76 4.79
CA ALA A 16 -1.71 -11.76 4.20
C ALA A 16 -1.88 -13.13 4.88
N VAL A 17 -1.38 -14.18 4.22
CA VAL A 17 -1.42 -15.56 4.74
C VAL A 17 -0.74 -15.73 6.10
N ASP A 18 0.27 -14.92 6.40
CA ASP A 18 0.99 -14.91 7.67
C ASP A 18 0.34 -14.00 8.73
N GLY A 19 -0.83 -13.42 8.42
CA GLY A 19 -1.55 -12.48 9.27
C GLY A 19 -1.08 -11.04 9.17
N ALA A 20 -0.06 -10.74 8.36
CA ALA A 20 0.41 -9.37 8.17
C ALA A 20 -0.63 -8.52 7.41
N THR A 21 -0.76 -7.25 7.76
CA THR A 21 -1.57 -6.30 7.00
C THR A 21 -0.79 -5.80 5.78
N ILE A 22 -1.45 -5.69 4.63
CA ILE A 22 -0.93 -5.15 3.38
C ILE A 22 -1.86 -4.04 2.90
N LEU A 23 -1.30 -2.91 2.48
CA LEU A 23 -2.05 -1.87 1.75
C LEU A 23 -1.86 -2.04 0.25
N MET A 24 -2.96 -1.90 -0.49
CA MET A 24 -3.00 -2.06 -1.94
C MET A 24 -3.45 -0.77 -2.59
N LEU A 25 -2.63 -0.24 -3.50
CA LEU A 25 -2.95 0.94 -4.30
C LEU A 25 -2.39 0.78 -5.71
N ASN A 26 -3.24 0.97 -6.73
CA ASN A 26 -2.88 0.89 -8.15
C ASN A 26 -2.14 -0.41 -8.54
N GLY A 27 -2.49 -1.53 -7.92
CA GLY A 27 -1.86 -2.84 -8.16
C GLY A 27 -0.55 -3.09 -7.41
N TYR A 28 -0.01 -2.08 -6.70
CA TYR A 28 1.17 -2.25 -5.87
C TYR A 28 0.78 -2.57 -4.43
N ALA A 29 1.58 -3.43 -3.80
CA ALA A 29 1.47 -3.79 -2.40
C ALA A 29 2.46 -2.99 -1.56
N PHE A 30 2.00 -2.53 -0.39
CA PHE A 30 2.79 -1.80 0.60
C PHE A 30 2.72 -2.52 1.95
N THR A 31 3.88 -2.64 2.61
CA THR A 31 4.08 -3.39 3.84
C THR A 31 4.95 -2.60 4.82
N ASN A 32 5.21 -3.18 6.00
CA ASN A 32 6.12 -2.65 7.02
C ASN A 32 5.75 -1.22 7.48
N PRO A 33 4.58 -1.04 8.11
CA PRO A 33 4.15 0.26 8.61
C PRO A 33 5.20 0.87 9.55
N SER A 34 5.37 2.19 9.43
CA SER A 34 6.16 3.02 10.31
C SER A 34 5.27 4.16 10.80
N PRO A 35 5.13 4.37 12.12
CA PRO A 35 4.36 5.48 12.66
C PRO A 35 4.82 6.84 12.14
N MET A 36 3.86 7.73 11.88
CA MET A 36 4.07 9.12 11.46
C MET A 36 3.12 10.04 12.24
N SER A 37 3.34 11.35 12.16
CA SER A 37 2.33 12.30 12.64
C SER A 37 1.05 12.17 11.81
N ASN A 38 -0.08 11.90 12.46
CA ASN A 38 -1.41 11.74 11.86
C ASN A 38 -1.54 10.55 10.89
N GLY A 39 -0.91 9.43 11.24
CA GLY A 39 -1.09 8.16 10.55
C GLY A 39 0.20 7.37 10.40
N GLU A 40 0.37 6.72 9.25
CA GLU A 40 1.43 5.73 9.06
C GLU A 40 2.06 5.83 7.67
N ARG A 41 3.38 5.63 7.61
CA ARG A 41 4.11 5.43 6.37
C ARG A 41 4.27 3.93 6.09
N TRP A 42 3.93 3.54 4.87
CA TRP A 42 4.02 2.18 4.37
C TRP A 42 4.98 2.14 3.17
N TYR A 43 5.72 1.05 3.01
CA TYR A 43 6.76 0.93 1.99
C TYR A 43 6.35 -0.07 0.92
N CYS A 44 6.68 0.20 -0.34
CA CYS A 44 6.47 -0.78 -1.40
C CYS A 44 7.12 -2.12 -1.03
N SER A 45 6.39 -3.22 -1.17
CA SER A 45 6.92 -4.58 -0.92
C SER A 45 8.11 -4.91 -1.82
N GLY A 46 8.22 -4.22 -2.95
CA GLY A 46 9.36 -4.28 -3.84
C GLY A 46 10.65 -3.61 -3.33
N ARG A 47 10.64 -3.00 -2.14
CA ARG A 47 11.78 -2.28 -1.58
C ARG A 47 13.04 -3.13 -1.47
N ILE A 48 12.91 -4.37 -0.99
CA ILE A 48 14.08 -5.25 -0.83
C ILE A 48 14.49 -5.86 -2.17
N ARG A 49 13.52 -6.30 -2.97
CA ARG A 49 13.76 -7.05 -4.20
C ARG A 49 14.20 -6.18 -5.39
N TRP A 50 13.53 -5.06 -5.62
CA TRP A 50 13.78 -4.15 -6.75
C TRP A 50 14.38 -2.80 -6.31
N LYS A 51 14.83 -2.69 -5.05
CA LYS A 51 15.33 -1.43 -4.47
C LYS A 51 14.33 -0.28 -4.59
N CYS A 52 13.04 -0.60 -4.60
CA CYS A 52 11.99 0.39 -4.77
C CYS A 52 11.95 1.34 -3.56
N THR A 53 11.95 2.64 -3.82
CA THR A 53 11.94 3.66 -2.77
C THR A 53 10.56 4.25 -2.54
N VAL A 54 9.54 3.75 -3.25
CA VAL A 54 8.18 4.27 -3.13
C VAL A 54 7.59 3.95 -1.77
N CYS A 55 7.06 4.99 -1.12
CA CYS A 55 6.33 4.91 0.13
C CYS A 55 5.01 5.67 0.05
N LEU A 56 4.08 5.24 0.87
CA LEU A 56 2.70 5.70 0.96
C LEU A 56 2.49 6.22 2.38
N HIS A 57 1.90 7.40 2.52
CA HIS A 57 1.45 7.92 3.80
C HIS A 57 -0.07 7.92 3.82
N VAL A 58 -0.63 7.28 4.83
CA VAL A 58 -2.08 7.24 5.07
C VAL A 58 -2.39 7.82 6.44
N ASN A 59 -3.60 8.35 6.60
CA ASN A 59 -4.13 8.73 7.91
C ASN A 59 -4.63 7.49 8.69
N ASP A 60 -5.17 7.73 9.88
CA ASP A 60 -5.69 6.68 10.77
C ASP A 60 -6.89 5.92 10.18
N ASP A 61 -7.55 6.48 9.16
CA ASP A 61 -8.67 5.88 8.44
C ASP A 61 -8.24 5.16 7.14
N TYR A 62 -6.94 4.97 6.92
CA TYR A 62 -6.37 4.43 5.68
C TYR A 62 -6.76 5.21 4.40
N GLU A 63 -6.90 6.53 4.53
CA GLU A 63 -7.01 7.42 3.39
C GLU A 63 -5.63 7.91 2.96
N LEU A 64 -5.38 7.92 1.66
CA LEU A 64 -4.11 8.38 1.11
C LEU A 64 -3.90 9.87 1.39
N VAL A 65 -2.86 10.18 2.18
CA VAL A 65 -2.39 11.55 2.41
C VAL A 65 -1.40 11.94 1.31
N CYS A 66 -0.41 11.09 1.04
CA CYS A 66 0.51 11.26 -0.08
C CYS A 66 1.20 9.95 -0.47
N ILE A 67 1.71 9.91 -1.70
CA ILE A 67 2.58 8.86 -2.22
C ILE A 67 3.84 9.53 -2.76
N SER A 68 5.00 8.89 -2.61
CA SER A 68 6.26 9.40 -3.15
C SER A 68 6.39 9.14 -4.66
N HIS A 69 7.62 9.20 -5.18
CA HIS A 69 8.03 8.96 -6.57
C HIS A 69 7.38 7.75 -7.27
N GLU A 70 7.60 7.65 -8.58
CA GLU A 70 7.12 6.55 -9.40
C GLU A 70 7.87 5.23 -9.14
N HIS A 71 7.18 4.11 -9.35
CA HIS A 71 7.78 2.78 -9.28
C HIS A 71 8.67 2.54 -10.50
N ALA A 72 9.89 2.04 -10.25
CA ALA A 72 10.83 1.61 -11.31
C ALA A 72 10.71 0.10 -11.65
N HIS A 73 9.62 -0.53 -11.26
CA HIS A 73 9.34 -1.94 -11.50
C HIS A 73 7.85 -2.15 -11.73
N SER A 74 7.50 -3.22 -12.45
CA SER A 74 6.10 -3.61 -12.63
C SER A 74 5.46 -4.04 -11.31
N PRO A 75 4.12 -3.96 -11.17
CA PRO A 75 3.41 -4.45 -9.99
C PRO A 75 3.74 -5.92 -9.69
N PRO A 76 3.89 -6.30 -8.40
CA PRO A 76 4.05 -7.70 -8.02
C PRO A 76 2.79 -8.51 -8.34
N ILE A 77 2.96 -9.81 -8.58
CA ILE A 77 1.81 -10.71 -8.70
C ILE A 77 1.29 -10.98 -7.28
N MET A 78 -0.02 -10.82 -7.12
CA MET A 78 -0.71 -11.03 -5.86
C MET A 78 -1.65 -12.22 -6.05
N GLU A 79 -1.44 -13.27 -5.27
CA GLU A 79 -2.33 -14.43 -5.23
C GLU A 79 -3.32 -14.27 -4.08
N ILE A 80 -4.57 -14.65 -4.30
CA ILE A 80 -5.64 -14.60 -3.30
C ILE A 80 -6.09 -16.04 -3.06
N GLY A 81 -5.94 -16.50 -1.82
CA GLY A 81 -6.45 -17.80 -1.39
C GLY A 81 -7.98 -17.83 -1.35
N ALA A 82 -8.57 -19.02 -1.33
CA ALA A 82 -10.02 -19.19 -1.21
C ALA A 82 -10.59 -18.63 0.11
N ASP A 83 -9.73 -18.45 1.10
CA ASP A 83 -9.97 -17.81 2.39
C ASP A 83 -9.89 -16.27 2.35
N GLY A 84 -9.57 -15.67 1.19
CA GLY A 84 -9.40 -14.23 1.04
C GLY A 84 -8.05 -13.70 1.49
N LEU A 85 -7.10 -14.57 1.85
CA LEU A 85 -5.76 -14.18 2.27
C LEU A 85 -4.85 -13.92 1.07
N TYR A 86 -3.99 -12.91 1.19
CA TYR A 86 -3.10 -12.49 0.12
C TYR A 86 -1.68 -13.08 0.29
N ALA A 87 -1.08 -13.48 -0.83
CA ALA A 87 0.34 -13.81 -0.91
C ALA A 87 1.01 -12.96 -1.99
N ILE A 88 2.12 -12.31 -1.65
CA ILE A 88 2.98 -11.63 -2.63
C ILE A 88 3.80 -12.72 -3.32
N ALA A 89 3.42 -13.07 -4.54
CA ALA A 89 4.15 -14.08 -5.29
C ALA A 89 5.52 -13.53 -5.71
N LYS A 90 6.54 -14.39 -5.63
CA LYS A 90 7.84 -14.07 -6.21
C LYS A 90 7.67 -14.13 -7.73
N GLN A 91 7.77 -12.99 -8.41
CA GLN A 91 8.10 -12.95 -9.84
C GLN A 91 9.37 -13.76 -10.13
#